data_AF-B9Y3U3-F1
#
_entry.id   AF-B9Y3U3-F1
#
_cell.length_a   1.000
_cell.length_b   1.000
_cell.length_c   1.000
_cell.angle_alpha   90.00
_cell.angle_beta   90.00
_cell.angle_gamma   90.00
#
_symmetry.space_group_name_H-M   'P 1'
#
loop_
_entity.id
_entity.type
_entity.pdbx_description
1 polymer ?
#
loop_
_entity_poly.entity_id
_entity_poly.type
_entity_poly.pdbx_seq_one_letter_code
_entity_poly.pdbx_strand_id
1 'polypeptide(L)'
;MRKQTIDAGQILEITIAQTAREGLENLSTRRIAKECGISEGSIFHYFHSKPELLAACFYHVDRQVDAQLKQVDVKLFSLRRNIRELWFLYFGYFTSHGDHAKFYSQFRHSSFYTRDVMRGQTESFAFFNHFVELNKSAILIRSEVFWEFVIDTTLNLAVNVADGKFPDSPKDRERYFTLIAKGMGGALSPGKSWAEK
;
A
#
# COMPACT_ATOMS: atom_id res chain seq x y z
N MET A 1 -35.45 -1.59 -17.42
CA MET A 1 -34.18 -1.85 -16.70
C MET A 1 -33.55 -0.51 -16.34
N ARG A 2 -33.40 -0.17 -15.06
CA ARG A 2 -32.65 1.03 -14.65
C ARG A 2 -31.19 0.81 -15.03
N LYS A 3 -30.60 1.69 -15.85
CA LYS A 3 -29.14 1.75 -16.04
C LYS A 3 -28.54 1.96 -14.65
N GLN A 4 -27.78 1.00 -14.17
CA GLN A 4 -27.01 1.14 -12.93
C GLN A 4 -25.99 2.25 -13.19
N THR A 5 -26.08 3.35 -12.45
CA THR A 5 -25.11 4.44 -12.57
C THR A 5 -23.87 4.01 -11.79
N ILE A 6 -22.81 3.67 -12.50
CA ILE A 6 -21.51 3.38 -11.89
C ILE A 6 -20.74 4.70 -11.69
N ASP A 7 -20.07 4.85 -10.56
CA ASP A 7 -19.15 5.96 -10.32
C ASP A 7 -17.67 5.57 -10.53
N ALA A 8 -16.79 6.57 -10.46
CA ALA A 8 -15.35 6.35 -10.62
C ALA A 8 -14.79 5.39 -9.57
N GLY A 9 -15.24 5.48 -8.31
CA GLY A 9 -14.76 4.63 -7.22
C GLY A 9 -15.08 3.16 -7.45
N GLN A 10 -16.28 2.86 -7.93
CA GLN A 10 -16.67 1.50 -8.28
C GLN A 10 -15.83 0.93 -9.43
N ILE A 11 -15.46 1.73 -10.43
CA ILE A 11 -14.55 1.31 -11.49
C ILE A 11 -13.17 0.97 -10.91
N LEU A 12 -12.66 1.77 -9.96
CA LEU A 12 -11.37 1.51 -9.31
C LEU A 12 -11.39 0.20 -8.52
N GLU A 13 -12.40 -0.02 -7.69
CA GLU A 13 -12.55 -1.25 -6.88
C GLU A 13 -12.63 -2.51 -7.75
N ILE A 14 -13.43 -2.46 -8.83
CA ILE A 14 -13.52 -3.58 -9.80
C ILE A 14 -12.16 -3.82 -10.49
N THR A 15 -11.45 -2.75 -10.85
CA THR A 15 -10.13 -2.84 -11.48
C THR A 15 -9.10 -3.48 -10.53
N ILE A 16 -9.11 -3.08 -9.26
CA ILE A 16 -8.26 -3.64 -8.20
C ILE A 16 -8.55 -5.13 -8.03
N ALA A 17 -9.81 -5.50 -7.86
CA ALA A 17 -10.23 -6.89 -7.69
C ALA A 17 -9.88 -7.76 -8.91
N GLN A 18 -10.08 -7.27 -10.13
CA GLN A 18 -9.71 -8.00 -11.34
C GLN A 18 -8.19 -8.18 -11.44
N THR A 19 -7.40 -7.16 -11.13
CA THR A 19 -5.93 -7.24 -11.10
C THR A 19 -5.46 -8.26 -10.05
N ALA A 20 -6.06 -8.24 -8.86
CA ALA A 20 -5.71 -9.16 -7.79
C ALA A 20 -5.94 -10.64 -8.16
N ARG A 21 -6.97 -10.91 -8.97
CA ARG A 21 -7.31 -12.27 -9.44
C ARG A 21 -6.50 -12.71 -10.67
N GLU A 22 -6.27 -11.82 -11.61
CA GLU A 22 -5.79 -12.18 -12.96
C GLU A 22 -4.34 -11.76 -13.24
N GLY A 23 -3.76 -10.91 -12.40
CA GLY A 23 -2.46 -10.30 -12.66
C GLY A 23 -2.57 -9.00 -13.45
N LEU A 24 -1.72 -8.03 -13.11
CA LEU A 24 -1.69 -6.69 -13.72
C LEU A 24 -1.39 -6.74 -15.24
N GLU A 25 -0.51 -7.65 -15.65
CA GLU A 25 -0.11 -7.87 -17.03
C GLU A 25 -1.28 -8.33 -17.91
N ASN A 26 -2.22 -9.08 -17.34
CA ASN A 26 -3.38 -9.60 -18.07
C ASN A 26 -4.53 -8.60 -18.14
N LEU A 27 -4.51 -7.52 -17.35
CA LEU A 27 -5.65 -6.61 -17.22
C LEU A 27 -6.13 -6.01 -18.57
N SER A 28 -7.45 -5.98 -18.78
CA SER A 28 -8.08 -5.41 -19.99
C SER A 28 -9.20 -4.44 -19.65
N THR A 29 -9.15 -3.22 -20.18
CA THR A 29 -10.20 -2.19 -20.04
C THR A 29 -11.56 -2.66 -20.55
N ARG A 30 -11.58 -3.44 -21.63
CA ARG A 30 -12.80 -4.08 -22.14
C ARG A 30 -13.43 -5.06 -21.15
N ARG A 31 -12.61 -5.86 -20.44
CA ARG A 31 -13.10 -6.79 -19.41
C ARG A 31 -13.58 -6.04 -18.18
N ILE A 32 -12.84 -5.03 -17.74
CA ILE A 32 -13.28 -4.13 -16.65
C ILE A 32 -14.63 -3.51 -17.00
N ALA A 33 -14.80 -2.98 -18.21
CA ALA A 33 -16.05 -2.35 -18.64
C ALA A 33 -17.22 -3.34 -18.61
N LYS A 34 -16.97 -4.57 -19.09
CA LYS A 34 -17.94 -5.67 -19.04
C LYS A 34 -18.33 -6.01 -17.60
N GLU A 35 -17.38 -6.10 -16.68
CA GLU A 35 -17.63 -6.39 -15.25
C GLU A 35 -18.38 -5.23 -14.57
N CYS A 36 -18.07 -3.99 -14.94
CA CYS A 36 -18.76 -2.78 -14.53
C CYS A 36 -20.17 -2.62 -15.16
N GLY A 37 -20.54 -3.43 -16.16
CA GLY A 37 -21.80 -3.29 -16.89
C GLY A 37 -21.91 -2.02 -17.76
N ILE A 38 -20.77 -1.45 -18.18
CA ILE A 38 -20.69 -0.23 -19.00
C ILE A 38 -19.97 -0.47 -20.33
N SER A 39 -19.99 0.53 -21.22
CA SER A 39 -19.16 0.50 -22.42
C SER A 39 -17.70 0.77 -22.05
N GLU A 40 -16.76 0.27 -22.86
CA GLU A 40 -15.35 0.59 -22.68
C GLU A 40 -15.07 2.09 -22.83
N GLY A 41 -15.79 2.78 -23.72
CA GLY A 41 -15.73 4.23 -23.85
C GLY A 41 -16.14 4.97 -22.58
N SER A 42 -17.06 4.41 -21.77
CA SER A 42 -17.42 5.00 -20.48
C SER A 42 -16.26 4.97 -19.48
N ILE A 43 -15.38 3.97 -19.50
CA ILE A 43 -14.16 4.01 -18.67
C ILE A 43 -13.30 5.20 -19.08
N PHE A 44 -13.11 5.40 -20.38
CA PHE A 44 -12.25 6.48 -20.89
C PHE A 44 -12.81 7.89 -20.67
N HIS A 45 -14.09 8.00 -20.32
CA HIS A 45 -14.66 9.25 -19.82
C HIS A 45 -14.20 9.58 -18.38
N TYR A 46 -13.91 8.57 -17.56
CA TYR A 46 -13.40 8.77 -16.19
C TYR A 46 -11.86 8.78 -16.12
N PHE A 47 -11.19 7.99 -16.95
CA PHE A 47 -9.75 7.81 -16.94
C PHE A 47 -9.24 7.74 -18.37
N HIS A 48 -8.47 8.70 -18.85
CA HIS A 48 -8.17 8.83 -20.29
C HIS A 48 -7.34 7.66 -20.84
N SER A 49 -6.71 6.84 -19.99
CA SER A 49 -5.92 5.69 -20.42
C SER A 49 -5.87 4.56 -19.37
N LYS A 50 -5.45 3.35 -19.79
CA LYS A 50 -5.18 2.24 -18.85
C LYS A 50 -4.13 2.61 -17.79
N PRO A 51 -2.96 3.20 -18.13
CA PRO A 51 -2.00 3.67 -17.13
C PRO A 51 -2.60 4.64 -16.12
N GLU A 52 -3.44 5.58 -16.57
CA GLU A 52 -4.11 6.54 -15.69
C GLU A 52 -5.11 5.86 -14.75
N LEU A 53 -5.93 4.94 -15.27
CA LEU A 53 -6.83 4.12 -14.43
C LEU A 53 -6.05 3.36 -13.35
N LEU A 54 -4.92 2.75 -13.71
CA LEU A 54 -4.10 2.00 -12.75
C LEU A 54 -3.43 2.90 -11.71
N ALA A 55 -2.92 4.07 -12.11
CA ALA A 55 -2.40 5.07 -11.18
C ALA A 55 -3.51 5.59 -10.25
N ALA A 56 -4.72 5.80 -10.77
CA ALA A 56 -5.86 6.19 -9.95
C ALA A 56 -6.25 5.11 -8.93
N CYS A 57 -6.16 3.82 -9.29
CA CYS A 57 -6.35 2.71 -8.36
C CYS A 57 -5.29 2.72 -7.25
N PHE A 58 -4.03 2.96 -7.62
CA PHE A 58 -2.92 3.08 -6.65
C PHE A 58 -3.15 4.21 -5.65
N TYR A 59 -3.46 5.42 -6.13
CA TYR A 59 -3.77 6.55 -5.26
C TYR A 59 -5.04 6.37 -4.44
N HIS A 60 -5.99 5.59 -4.95
CA HIS A 60 -7.20 5.24 -4.22
C HIS A 60 -6.90 4.36 -3.01
N VAL A 61 -6.04 3.35 -3.18
CA VAL A 61 -5.53 2.55 -2.05
C VAL A 61 -4.73 3.42 -1.09
N ASP A 62 -3.83 4.28 -1.58
CA ASP A 62 -3.06 5.21 -0.74
C ASP A 62 -3.96 6.06 0.16
N ARG A 63 -4.99 6.69 -0.41
CA ARG A 63 -5.92 7.54 0.36
C ARG A 63 -6.65 6.78 1.45
N GLN A 64 -7.05 5.54 1.18
CA GLN A 64 -7.72 4.69 2.16
C GLN A 64 -6.77 4.30 3.30
N VAL A 65 -5.53 3.93 2.99
CA VAL A 65 -4.49 3.63 3.99
C VAL A 65 -4.18 4.88 4.81
N ASP A 66 -3.92 6.01 4.16
CA ASP A 66 -3.60 7.29 4.80
C ASP A 66 -4.69 7.72 5.78
N ALA A 67 -5.97 7.50 5.43
CA ALA A 67 -7.10 7.76 6.31
C ALA A 67 -7.11 6.89 7.57
N GLN A 68 -6.60 5.65 7.51
CA GLN A 68 -6.39 4.82 8.71
C GLN A 68 -5.23 5.36 9.55
N LEU A 69 -4.09 5.66 8.91
CA LEU A 69 -2.89 6.13 9.61
C LEU A 69 -3.09 7.45 10.35
N LYS A 70 -3.90 8.36 9.79
CA LYS A 70 -4.26 9.66 10.40
C LYS A 70 -4.93 9.54 11.78
N GLN A 71 -5.42 8.37 12.15
CA GLN A 71 -6.02 8.14 13.46
C GLN A 71 -4.97 8.12 14.59
N VAL A 72 -3.68 7.97 14.27
CA VAL A 72 -2.60 7.99 15.26
C VAL A 72 -2.21 9.42 15.58
N ASP A 73 -2.32 9.81 16.84
CA ASP A 73 -1.72 11.05 17.33
C ASP A 73 -0.21 10.85 17.57
N VAL A 74 0.56 11.13 16.53
CA VAL A 74 2.02 10.94 16.53
C VAL A 74 2.76 11.86 17.49
N LYS A 75 2.11 12.90 18.05
CA LYS A 75 2.74 13.80 19.02
C LYS A 75 2.73 13.23 20.44
N LEU A 76 1.83 12.28 20.72
CA LEU A 76 1.66 11.71 22.07
C LEU A 76 2.65 10.58 22.38
N PHE A 77 3.34 10.05 21.36
CA PHE A 77 4.20 8.88 21.53
C PHE A 77 5.61 9.09 20.99
N SER A 78 6.54 8.26 21.47
CA SER A 78 7.89 8.20 20.91
C SER A 78 7.88 7.71 19.46
N LEU A 79 8.89 8.07 18.66
CA LEU A 79 9.03 7.63 17.27
C LEU A 79 8.89 6.12 17.12
N ARG A 80 9.53 5.34 18.00
CA ARG A 80 9.43 3.87 17.99
C ARG A 80 8.01 3.37 18.19
N ARG A 81 7.25 3.99 19.09
CA ARG A 81 5.85 3.65 19.33
C ARG A 81 4.98 4.09 18.16
N ASN A 82 5.19 5.26 17.58
CA ASN A 82 4.50 5.70 16.36
C ASN A 82 4.71 4.72 15.20
N ILE A 83 5.96 4.35 14.91
CA ILE A 83 6.27 3.37 13.85
C ILE A 83 5.51 2.07 14.08
N ARG A 84 5.45 1.60 15.33
CA ARG A 84 4.70 0.40 15.69
C ARG A 84 3.21 0.56 15.41
N GLU A 85 2.54 1.57 15.97
CA GLU A 85 1.10 1.78 15.78
C GLU A 85 0.75 1.94 14.30
N LEU A 86 1.52 2.75 13.57
CA LEU A 86 1.34 2.95 12.13
C LEU A 86 1.52 1.65 11.35
N TRP A 87 2.52 0.83 11.70
CA TRP A 87 2.73 -0.46 11.06
C TRP A 87 1.53 -1.40 11.26
N PHE A 88 0.97 -1.48 12.48
CA PHE A 88 -0.18 -2.34 12.74
C PHE A 88 -1.44 -1.88 11.99
N LEU A 89 -1.66 -0.58 11.86
CA LEU A 89 -2.75 -0.04 11.04
C LEU A 89 -2.56 -0.33 9.55
N TYR A 90 -1.34 -0.11 9.04
CA TYR A 90 -0.98 -0.39 7.65
C TYR A 90 -1.16 -1.89 7.33
N PHE A 91 -0.56 -2.76 8.14
CA PHE A 91 -0.68 -4.21 7.98
C PHE A 91 -2.13 -4.69 8.16
N GLY A 92 -2.84 -4.15 9.14
CA GLY A 92 -4.26 -4.44 9.40
C GLY A 92 -5.16 -4.09 8.22
N TYR A 93 -4.91 -2.96 7.56
CA TYR A 93 -5.64 -2.59 6.35
C TYR A 93 -5.43 -3.61 5.22
N PHE A 94 -4.18 -3.95 4.90
CA PHE A 94 -3.90 -4.84 3.77
C PHE A 94 -4.30 -6.30 4.04
N THR A 95 -4.25 -6.76 5.28
CA THR A 95 -4.76 -8.10 5.66
C THR A 95 -6.29 -8.18 5.62
N SER A 96 -7.00 -7.08 5.88
CA SER A 96 -8.46 -7.01 5.73
C SER A 96 -8.92 -6.76 4.29
N HIS A 97 -8.03 -6.27 3.41
CA HIS A 97 -8.31 -5.96 2.01
C HIS A 97 -7.31 -6.68 1.09
N GLY A 98 -7.43 -8.00 0.99
CA GLY A 98 -6.48 -8.85 0.26
C GLY A 98 -6.31 -8.47 -1.21
N ASP A 99 -7.39 -8.07 -1.89
CA ASP A 99 -7.32 -7.60 -3.27
C ASP A 99 -6.50 -6.30 -3.40
N HIS A 100 -6.63 -5.40 -2.42
CA HIS A 100 -5.81 -4.18 -2.38
C HIS A 100 -4.34 -4.52 -2.17
N ALA A 101 -4.03 -5.47 -1.27
CA ALA A 101 -2.65 -5.90 -1.03
C ALA A 101 -2.00 -6.46 -2.29
N LYS A 102 -2.71 -7.34 -3.00
CA LYS A 102 -2.23 -7.97 -4.24
C LYS A 102 -2.05 -6.94 -5.35
N PHE A 103 -3.05 -6.11 -5.60
CA PHE A 103 -2.97 -5.05 -6.59
C PHE A 103 -1.81 -4.09 -6.28
N TYR A 104 -1.74 -3.58 -5.06
CA TYR A 104 -0.78 -2.56 -4.66
C TYR A 104 0.67 -3.10 -4.75
N SER A 105 0.89 -4.33 -4.29
CA SER A 105 2.18 -5.01 -4.42
C SER A 105 2.58 -5.22 -5.89
N GLN A 106 1.67 -5.71 -6.74
CA GLN A 106 1.96 -5.89 -8.17
C GLN A 106 2.23 -4.56 -8.88
N PHE A 107 1.44 -3.52 -8.57
CA PHE A 107 1.58 -2.21 -9.19
C PHE A 107 2.94 -1.58 -8.88
N ARG A 108 3.39 -1.59 -7.62
CA ARG A 108 4.72 -1.06 -7.22
C ARG A 108 5.88 -1.71 -7.96
N HIS A 109 5.76 -2.99 -8.32
CA HIS A 109 6.79 -3.73 -9.05
C HIS A 109 6.62 -3.70 -10.57
N SER A 110 5.64 -2.96 -11.08
CA SER A 110 5.33 -2.88 -12.51
C SER A 110 6.01 -1.70 -13.19
N SER A 111 6.05 -1.73 -14.53
CA SER A 111 6.47 -0.59 -15.34
C SER A 111 5.53 0.63 -15.25
N PHE A 112 4.34 0.47 -14.66
CA PHE A 112 3.40 1.57 -14.43
C PHE A 112 3.75 2.41 -13.19
N TYR A 113 4.61 1.91 -12.29
CA TYR A 113 5.09 2.67 -11.14
C TYR A 113 6.25 3.60 -11.56
N THR A 114 5.89 4.63 -12.30
CA THR A 114 6.83 5.62 -12.85
C THR A 114 7.17 6.70 -11.83
N ARG A 115 8.22 7.48 -12.12
CA ARG A 115 8.58 8.66 -11.30
C ARG A 115 7.45 9.67 -11.17
N ASP A 116 6.61 9.83 -12.19
CA ASP A 116 5.48 10.76 -12.12
C ASP A 116 4.36 10.23 -11.22
N VAL A 117 4.16 8.91 -11.19
CA VAL A 117 3.26 8.28 -10.24
C VAL A 117 3.76 8.43 -8.80
N MET A 118 5.06 8.22 -8.58
CA MET A 118 5.69 8.44 -7.26
C MET A 118 5.55 9.90 -6.79
N ARG A 119 5.62 10.87 -7.70
CA ARG A 119 5.39 12.29 -7.35
C ARG A 119 3.95 12.53 -6.90
N GLY A 120 2.97 12.00 -7.64
CA GLY A 120 1.55 12.09 -7.28
C GLY A 120 1.17 11.34 -6.00
N GLN A 121 1.96 10.35 -5.58
CA GLN A 121 1.79 9.68 -4.30
C GLN A 121 1.90 10.65 -3.10
N THR A 122 2.68 11.73 -3.23
CA THR A 122 2.84 12.73 -2.16
C THR A 122 1.49 13.27 -1.66
N GLU A 123 0.54 13.47 -2.56
CA GLU A 123 -0.79 14.00 -2.24
C GLU A 123 -1.75 12.92 -1.71
N SER A 124 -1.71 11.73 -2.31
CA SER A 124 -2.63 10.64 -1.94
C SER A 124 -2.23 9.94 -0.64
N PHE A 125 -0.95 9.99 -0.25
CA PHE A 125 -0.42 9.41 0.98
C PHE A 125 0.17 10.49 1.93
N ALA A 126 -0.51 11.64 2.02
CA ALA A 126 0.03 12.87 2.59
C ALA A 126 0.43 12.77 4.07
N PHE A 127 -0.35 12.11 4.93
CA PHE A 127 0.00 11.99 6.35
C PHE A 127 1.25 11.15 6.54
N PHE A 128 1.36 10.02 5.84
CA PHE A 128 2.56 9.19 5.90
C PHE A 128 3.79 9.97 5.41
N ASN A 129 3.71 10.64 4.25
CA ASN A 129 4.81 11.45 3.72
C ASN A 129 5.23 12.56 4.69
N HIS A 130 4.27 13.24 5.32
CA HIS A 130 4.56 14.25 6.33
C HIS A 130 5.25 13.64 7.56
N PHE A 131 4.79 12.49 8.03
CA PHE A 131 5.42 11.76 9.14
C PHE A 131 6.86 11.36 8.82
N VAL A 132 7.12 10.84 7.61
CA VAL A 132 8.46 10.51 7.12
C VAL A 132 9.37 11.74 7.15
N GLU A 133 8.91 12.85 6.57
CA GLU A 133 9.67 14.09 6.45
C GLU A 133 10.04 14.68 7.82
N LEU A 134 9.11 14.67 8.78
CA LEU A 134 9.35 15.13 10.15
C LEU A 134 10.40 14.30 10.90
N ASN A 135 10.54 13.02 10.56
CA ASN A 135 11.38 12.07 11.29
C ASN A 135 12.63 11.63 10.51
N LYS A 136 12.88 12.19 9.32
CA LYS A 136 13.97 11.76 8.45
C LYS A 136 15.36 11.87 9.08
N SER A 137 15.58 12.86 9.94
CA SER A 137 16.85 13.06 10.65
C SER A 137 17.10 12.04 11.76
N ALA A 138 16.06 11.37 12.24
CA ALA A 138 16.17 10.32 13.26
C ALA A 138 16.52 8.94 12.66
N ILE A 139 16.50 8.81 11.32
CA ILE A 139 16.82 7.59 10.60
C ILE A 139 18.27 7.70 10.11
N LEU A 140 19.11 6.73 10.48
CA LEU A 140 20.55 6.78 10.21
C LEU A 140 20.92 6.41 8.77
N ILE A 141 19.98 5.85 8.02
CA ILE A 141 20.10 5.54 6.60
C ILE A 141 19.24 6.50 5.79
N ARG A 142 19.44 6.52 4.46
CA ARG A 142 18.55 7.27 3.56
C ARG A 142 17.09 6.87 3.83
N SER A 143 16.28 7.86 4.20
CA SER A 143 14.90 7.64 4.65
C SER A 143 14.07 6.89 3.61
N GLU A 144 14.31 7.17 2.33
CA GLU A 144 13.65 6.51 1.19
C GLU A 144 13.93 5.01 1.18
N VAL A 145 15.18 4.60 1.46
CA VAL A 145 15.57 3.18 1.53
C VAL A 145 14.92 2.50 2.72
N PHE A 146 14.83 3.20 3.85
CA PHE A 146 14.20 2.68 5.07
C PHE A 146 12.71 2.41 4.85
N TRP A 147 11.98 3.39 4.30
CA TRP A 147 10.54 3.26 4.11
C TRP A 147 10.19 2.27 3.00
N GLU A 148 11.00 2.19 1.94
CA GLU A 148 10.84 1.15 0.90
C GLU A 148 10.95 -0.25 1.52
N PHE A 149 11.97 -0.49 2.35
CA PHE A 149 12.11 -1.76 3.06
C PHE A 149 10.89 -2.07 3.94
N VAL A 150 10.42 -1.11 4.74
CA VAL A 150 9.26 -1.30 5.62
C VAL A 150 8.00 -1.60 4.81
N ILE A 151 7.73 -0.84 3.76
CA ILE A 151 6.55 -0.99 2.92
C ILE A 151 6.55 -2.35 2.22
N ASP A 152 7.63 -2.69 1.50
CA ASP A 152 7.66 -3.90 0.68
C ASP A 152 7.64 -5.17 1.51
N THR A 153 8.36 -5.21 2.65
CA THR A 153 8.32 -6.37 3.55
C THR A 153 6.93 -6.55 4.17
N THR A 154 6.27 -5.44 4.53
CA THR A 154 4.92 -5.48 5.12
C THR A 154 3.88 -5.91 4.09
N LEU A 155 3.94 -5.39 2.87
CA LEU A 155 3.07 -5.79 1.77
C LEU A 155 3.27 -7.26 1.40
N ASN A 156 4.51 -7.74 1.35
CA ASN A 156 4.79 -9.15 1.06
C ASN A 156 4.15 -10.07 2.11
N LEU A 157 4.27 -9.74 3.41
CA LEU A 157 3.62 -10.48 4.47
C LEU A 157 2.08 -10.42 4.34
N ALA A 158 1.52 -9.24 4.07
CA ALA A 158 0.08 -9.07 3.94
C ALA A 158 -0.50 -9.85 2.76
N VAL A 159 0.21 -9.89 1.62
CA VAL A 159 -0.19 -10.72 0.46
C VAL A 159 -0.19 -12.21 0.82
N ASN A 160 0.84 -12.68 1.53
CA ASN A 160 0.89 -14.09 1.95
C ASN A 160 -0.20 -14.45 2.97
N VAL A 161 -0.56 -13.51 3.85
CA VAL A 161 -1.73 -13.66 4.73
C VAL A 161 -3.03 -13.70 3.92
N ALA A 162 -3.20 -12.78 2.97
CA ALA A 162 -4.38 -12.72 2.10
C ALA A 162 -4.54 -13.98 1.22
N ASP A 163 -3.44 -14.63 0.85
CA ASP A 163 -3.43 -15.92 0.14
C ASP A 163 -3.64 -17.13 1.06
N GLY A 164 -3.79 -16.92 2.38
CA GLY A 164 -3.92 -18.00 3.35
C GLY A 164 -2.63 -18.82 3.55
N LYS A 165 -1.50 -18.34 3.04
CA LYS A 165 -0.18 -19.01 3.18
C LYS A 165 0.37 -18.80 4.58
N PHE A 166 0.12 -17.64 5.18
CA PHE A 166 0.57 -17.27 6.52
C PHE A 166 -0.60 -17.06 7.50
N PRO A 167 -0.43 -17.42 8.78
CA PRO A 167 -1.45 -17.17 9.80
C PRO A 167 -1.55 -15.68 10.17
N ASP A 168 -2.69 -15.28 10.70
CA ASP A 168 -2.99 -13.87 11.01
C ASP A 168 -3.54 -13.66 12.43
N SER A 169 -3.11 -14.49 13.39
CA SER A 169 -3.48 -14.26 14.79
C SER A 169 -2.76 -13.01 15.34
N PRO A 170 -3.27 -12.35 16.39
CA PRO A 170 -2.56 -11.25 17.04
C PRO A 170 -1.10 -11.60 17.40
N LYS A 171 -0.86 -12.85 17.83
CA LYS A 171 0.48 -13.35 18.14
C LYS A 171 1.38 -13.44 16.92
N ASP A 172 0.84 -13.78 15.75
CA ASP A 172 1.62 -13.84 14.51
C ASP A 172 1.95 -12.45 14.00
N ARG A 173 1.00 -11.51 14.06
CA ARG A 173 1.24 -10.09 13.76
C ARG A 173 2.37 -9.50 14.60
N GLU A 174 2.41 -9.82 15.90
CA GLU A 174 3.52 -9.42 16.79
C GLU A 174 4.87 -9.98 16.37
N ARG A 175 4.90 -11.24 15.91
CA ARG A 175 6.13 -11.89 15.43
C ARG A 175 6.62 -11.22 14.14
N TYR A 176 5.71 -10.92 13.23
CA TYR A 176 5.99 -10.20 11.99
C TYR A 176 6.56 -8.81 12.28
N PHE A 177 5.90 -8.03 13.13
CA PHE A 177 6.42 -6.74 13.56
C PHE A 177 7.79 -6.87 14.23
N THR A 178 7.99 -7.87 15.09
CA THR A 178 9.27 -8.07 15.78
C THR A 178 10.40 -8.36 14.78
N LEU A 179 10.15 -9.14 13.74
CA LEU A 179 11.12 -9.43 12.69
C LEU A 179 11.54 -8.14 11.97
N ILE A 180 10.56 -7.35 11.53
CA ILE A 180 10.80 -6.07 10.84
C ILE A 180 11.52 -5.09 11.80
N ALA A 181 11.03 -4.96 13.04
CA ALA A 181 11.60 -4.06 14.04
C ALA A 181 13.03 -4.39 14.45
N LYS A 182 13.39 -5.67 14.52
CA LYS A 182 14.79 -6.08 14.74
C LYS A 182 15.68 -5.72 13.55
N GLY A 183 15.18 -5.85 12.32
CA GLY A 183 15.84 -5.33 11.12
C GLY A 183 16.01 -3.81 11.15
N MET A 184 14.96 -3.08 11.57
CA MET A 184 14.98 -1.62 11.74
C MET A 184 15.89 -1.15 12.88
N GLY A 185 16.19 -2.01 13.86
CA GLY A 185 16.98 -1.67 15.05
C GLY A 185 18.37 -1.10 14.73
N GLY A 186 19.01 -1.58 13.66
CA GLY A 186 20.30 -1.04 13.18
C GLY A 186 20.18 0.30 12.43
N ALA A 187 19.01 0.61 11.87
CA ALA A 187 18.74 1.87 11.17
C ALA A 187 18.28 3.01 12.12
N LEU A 188 17.71 2.67 13.29
CA LEU A 188 17.17 3.62 14.27
C LEU A 188 18.03 3.78 15.54
N SER A 189 19.10 2.99 15.70
CA SER A 189 20.03 3.08 16.83
C SER A 189 21.43 2.61 16.37
N PRO A 190 22.49 3.40 16.55
CA PRO A 190 23.85 2.90 16.39
C PRO A 190 24.23 2.15 17.68
N GLY A 191 24.48 0.86 17.58
CA GLY A 191 25.07 0.09 18.68
C GLY A 191 24.26 -1.12 19.13
N LYS A 192 24.30 -2.19 18.32
CA LYS A 192 24.84 -3.50 18.69
C LYS A 192 25.26 -4.17 17.39
N SER A 193 26.57 -4.35 17.24
CA SER A 193 27.20 -5.10 16.16
C SER A 193 26.46 -6.43 15.98
N TRP A 194 26.08 -6.77 14.74
CA TRP A 194 25.68 -8.14 14.39
C TRP A 194 26.90 -9.07 14.25
N ALA A 195 28.12 -8.56 14.44
CA ALA A 195 29.32 -9.33 14.60
C ALA A 195 29.65 -9.48 16.10
N GLU A 196 29.13 -10.53 16.71
CA GLU A 196 29.84 -11.29 17.74
C GLU A 196 30.24 -12.63 17.11
N LYS A 197 31.45 -12.66 16.55
CA LYS A 197 32.48 -13.69 16.75
C LYS A 197 33.84 -13.08 16.44
#